data_AF-A0A9D5BI95-F1
#
_entry.id   AF-A0A9D5BI95-F1
#
_cell.length_a   1.000
_cell.length_b   1.000
_cell.length_c   1.000
_cell.angle_alpha   90.00
_cell.angle_beta   90.00
_cell.angle_gamma   90.00
#
_symmetry.space_group_name_H-M   'P 1'
#
loop_
_entity.id
_entity.type
_entity.pdbx_description
1 polymer ?
#
loop_
_entity_poly.entity_id
_entity_poly.type
_entity_poly.pdbx_seq_one_letter_code
_entity_poly.pdbx_strand_id
1 'polypeptide(L)'
;MAATRSIKNKHREPRQKKNPSMATLPTPSRRRKPRTLATVSAILAVLLVISVVCLLLVSSNTWRAFQQVVSYETISVVNEFPHDPQAFTQGLLYAGNDTLFESTGLYKKSSVRKVALRTGKVEKLQKLDDSLFGEGLTLLSNRLIQVTWMQTNGFIYDLKNLSKVCCFTYLLM
;
A
#
# COMPACT_ATOMS: atom_id res chain seq x y z
N MET A 1 84.97 -56.63 -101.06
CA MET A 1 86.24 -56.36 -100.37
C MET A 1 86.00 -55.19 -99.43
N ALA A 2 86.03 -55.46 -98.11
CA ALA A 2 86.23 -54.58 -96.94
C ALA A 2 85.54 -53.19 -96.83
N ALA A 3 85.17 -52.64 -95.68
CA ALA A 3 84.91 -53.08 -94.32
C ALA A 3 84.51 -51.78 -93.57
N THR A 4 83.43 -51.85 -92.80
CA THR A 4 83.29 -51.28 -91.45
C THR A 4 83.68 -49.81 -91.17
N ARG A 5 82.70 -49.02 -90.68
CA ARG A 5 82.83 -48.34 -89.38
C ARG A 5 81.48 -47.94 -88.78
N SER A 6 81.16 -48.63 -87.68
CA SER A 6 80.14 -48.31 -86.68
C SER A 6 80.71 -47.32 -85.65
N ILE A 7 79.83 -46.56 -84.94
CA ILE A 7 79.96 -45.83 -83.66
C ILE A 7 78.99 -44.61 -83.72
N LYS A 8 78.09 -44.27 -82.78
CA LYS A 8 77.73 -44.75 -81.44
C LYS A 8 76.32 -44.19 -81.11
N ASN A 9 75.50 -44.99 -80.43
CA ASN A 9 74.25 -44.60 -79.79
C ASN A 9 74.45 -43.64 -78.62
N LYS A 10 73.47 -42.76 -78.36
CA LYS A 10 73.16 -42.32 -76.99
C LYS A 10 71.70 -41.88 -76.82
N HIS A 11 70.87 -42.83 -76.38
CA HIS A 11 69.60 -42.55 -75.71
C HIS A 11 69.91 -42.07 -74.27
N ARG A 12 69.23 -41.02 -73.79
CA ARG A 12 69.15 -40.69 -72.36
C ARG A 12 67.71 -40.45 -71.97
N GLU A 13 67.29 -41.21 -70.96
CA GLU A 13 66.02 -41.20 -70.25
C GLU A 13 65.85 -39.97 -69.30
N PRO A 14 64.64 -39.76 -68.73
CA PRO A 14 64.14 -38.43 -68.36
C PRO A 14 64.66 -37.92 -67.02
N ARG A 15 64.85 -36.60 -66.90
CA ARG A 15 65.14 -35.93 -65.63
C ARG A 15 63.86 -35.51 -64.92
N GLN A 16 63.46 -36.32 -63.95
CA GLN A 16 62.62 -35.94 -62.81
C GLN A 16 63.23 -34.70 -62.13
N LYS A 17 62.51 -33.57 -62.16
CA LYS A 17 62.88 -32.39 -61.36
C LYS A 17 62.11 -32.39 -60.05
N LYS A 18 62.89 -32.38 -58.97
CA LYS A 18 62.54 -32.31 -57.55
C LYS A 18 61.44 -31.29 -57.27
N ASN A 19 60.46 -31.70 -56.47
CA ASN A 19 59.52 -30.80 -55.78
C ASN A 19 60.30 -29.78 -54.93
N PRO A 20 60.10 -28.46 -55.11
CA PRO A 20 60.61 -27.47 -54.18
C PRO A 20 59.79 -27.48 -52.89
N SER A 21 60.52 -27.33 -51.79
CA SER A 21 60.03 -27.22 -50.41
C SER A 21 58.97 -26.13 -50.22
N MET A 22 57.95 -26.49 -49.45
CA MET A 22 57.08 -25.65 -48.62
C MET A 22 57.52 -24.17 -48.52
N ALA A 23 56.95 -23.31 -49.36
CA ALA A 23 56.95 -21.88 -49.12
C ALA A 23 55.80 -21.58 -48.15
N THR A 24 56.13 -21.28 -46.90
CA THR A 24 55.19 -20.84 -45.88
C THR A 24 54.49 -19.58 -46.37
N LEU A 25 53.17 -19.63 -46.59
CA LEU A 25 52.38 -18.42 -46.84
C LEU A 25 52.57 -17.44 -45.68
N PRO A 26 52.66 -16.11 -45.94
CA PRO A 26 52.57 -15.15 -44.85
C PRO A 26 51.21 -15.34 -44.18
N THR A 27 51.24 -15.66 -42.89
CA THR A 27 50.05 -15.72 -42.05
C THR A 27 49.31 -14.38 -42.16
N PRO A 28 47.98 -14.36 -42.37
CA PRO A 28 47.24 -13.10 -42.39
C PRO A 28 47.49 -12.39 -41.07
N SER A 29 47.94 -11.14 -41.13
CA SER A 29 48.13 -10.34 -39.92
C SER A 29 46.80 -10.29 -39.18
N ARG A 30 46.73 -11.00 -38.05
CA ARG A 30 45.54 -11.06 -37.21
C ARG A 30 45.30 -9.66 -36.69
N ARG A 31 44.42 -8.92 -37.37
CA ARG A 31 44.01 -7.55 -37.03
C ARG A 31 43.48 -7.60 -35.60
N ARG A 32 44.34 -7.29 -34.62
CA ARG A 32 43.97 -7.25 -33.21
C ARG A 32 42.92 -6.15 -33.09
N LYS A 33 41.66 -6.54 -32.89
CA LYS A 33 40.61 -5.57 -32.54
C LYS A 33 41.16 -4.71 -31.39
N PRO A 34 41.08 -3.37 -31.47
CA PRO A 34 41.66 -2.51 -30.47
C PRO A 34 41.03 -2.87 -29.12
N ARG A 35 41.87 -3.18 -28.13
CA ARG A 35 41.43 -3.62 -26.78
C ARG A 35 40.42 -2.66 -26.15
N THR A 36 40.48 -1.38 -26.54
CA THR A 36 39.54 -0.31 -26.17
C THR A 36 38.09 -0.55 -26.61
N LEU A 37 37.86 -1.14 -27.79
CA LEU A 37 36.50 -1.40 -28.28
C LEU A 37 35.83 -2.54 -27.50
N ALA A 38 36.61 -3.56 -27.13
CA ALA A 38 36.13 -4.68 -26.31
C ALA A 38 35.83 -4.25 -24.86
N THR A 39 36.65 -3.37 -24.28
CA THR A 39 36.40 -2.82 -22.94
C THR A 39 35.19 -1.89 -22.92
N VAL A 40 35.00 -1.04 -23.95
CA VAL A 40 33.81 -0.17 -24.06
C VAL A 40 32.55 -1.01 -24.23
N SER A 41 32.59 -2.07 -25.05
CA SER A 41 31.45 -3.00 -25.21
C SER A 41 31.11 -3.73 -23.90
N ALA A 42 32.13 -4.10 -23.10
CA ALA A 42 31.91 -4.74 -21.80
C ALA A 42 31.29 -3.77 -20.78
N ILE A 43 31.75 -2.51 -20.76
CA ILE A 43 31.18 -1.46 -19.90
C ILE A 43 29.72 -1.19 -20.29
N LEU A 44 29.42 -1.05 -21.58
CA LEU A 44 28.04 -0.86 -22.06
C LEU A 44 27.13 -2.04 -21.72
N ALA A 45 27.64 -3.27 -21.82
CA ALA A 45 26.89 -4.46 -21.41
C ALA A 45 26.60 -4.48 -19.90
N VAL A 46 27.59 -4.12 -19.07
CA VAL A 46 27.41 -4.00 -17.61
C VAL A 46 26.40 -2.89 -17.27
N LEU A 47 26.49 -1.73 -17.91
CA LEU A 47 25.53 -0.64 -17.71
C LEU A 47 24.11 -1.03 -18.14
N LEU A 48 23.97 -1.79 -19.24
CA LEU A 48 22.69 -2.31 -19.68
C LEU A 48 22.11 -3.30 -18.67
N VAL A 49 22.93 -4.21 -18.13
CA VAL A 49 22.51 -5.15 -17.07
C VAL A 49 22.09 -4.40 -15.81
N ILE A 50 22.86 -3.40 -15.37
CA ILE A 50 22.52 -2.58 -14.20
C ILE A 50 21.21 -1.82 -14.43
N SER A 51 21.02 -1.24 -15.62
CA SER A 51 19.78 -0.55 -16.00
C SER A 51 18.57 -1.48 -15.94
N VAL A 52 18.69 -2.69 -16.50
CA VAL A 52 17.62 -3.71 -16.45
C VAL A 52 17.31 -4.12 -15.01
N VAL A 53 18.33 -4.35 -14.17
CA VAL A 53 18.14 -4.68 -12.75
C VAL A 53 17.45 -3.54 -12.00
N CYS A 54 17.86 -2.28 -12.22
CA CYS A 54 17.22 -1.11 -11.64
C CYS A 54 15.75 -1.01 -12.06
N LEU A 55 15.42 -1.22 -13.33
CA LEU A 55 14.04 -1.20 -13.83
C LEU A 55 13.18 -2.30 -13.18
N LEU A 56 13.73 -3.51 -13.02
CA LEU A 56 13.03 -4.61 -12.34
C LEU A 56 12.78 -4.34 -10.86
N LEU A 57 13.76 -3.74 -10.16
CA LEU A 57 13.61 -3.37 -8.75
C LEU A 57 12.59 -2.24 -8.55
N VAL A 58 12.62 -1.21 -9.40
CA VAL A 58 11.62 -0.13 -9.39
C VAL A 58 10.23 -0.68 -9.71
N SER A 59 10.11 -1.51 -10.74
CA SER A 59 8.85 -2.17 -11.13
C SER A 59 8.28 -3.06 -10.02
N SER A 60 9.14 -3.72 -9.25
CA SER A 60 8.69 -4.57 -8.14
C SER A 60 8.15 -3.74 -6.97
N ASN A 61 8.78 -2.59 -6.72
CA ASN A 61 8.38 -1.70 -5.64
C ASN A 61 7.08 -0.94 -5.98
N THR A 62 6.89 -0.55 -7.24
CA THR A 62 5.65 0.08 -7.71
C THR A 62 4.48 -0.90 -7.76
N TRP A 63 4.72 -2.18 -8.10
CA TRP A 63 3.70 -3.23 -8.08
C TRP A 63 3.16 -3.52 -6.67
N ARG A 64 4.03 -3.50 -5.64
CA ARG A 64 3.61 -3.69 -4.24
C ARG A 64 2.77 -2.53 -3.71
N ALA A 65 3.09 -1.30 -4.12
CA ALA A 65 2.26 -0.14 -3.78
C ALA A 65 0.85 -0.23 -4.40
N PHE A 66 0.72 -0.90 -5.55
CA PHE A 66 -0.56 -1.05 -6.26
C PHE A 66 -1.41 -2.24 -5.77
N GLN A 67 -0.85 -3.18 -5.01
CA GLN A 67 -1.58 -4.32 -4.44
C GLN A 67 -2.17 -4.05 -3.05
N GLN A 68 -2.25 -2.79 -2.61
CA GLN A 68 -3.06 -2.44 -1.43
C GLN A 68 -4.54 -2.58 -1.78
N VAL A 69 -5.05 -3.81 -1.72
CA VAL A 69 -6.48 -4.08 -1.80
C VAL A 69 -7.10 -3.49 -0.54
N VAL A 70 -7.79 -2.38 -0.70
CA VAL A 70 -8.59 -1.79 0.38
C VAL A 70 -9.74 -2.76 0.65
N SER A 71 -9.68 -3.47 1.78
CA SER A 71 -10.79 -4.26 2.28
C SER A 71 -11.82 -3.31 2.90
N TYR A 72 -13.07 -3.40 2.47
CA TYR A 72 -14.18 -2.70 3.10
C TYR A 72 -15.13 -3.72 3.71
N GLU A 73 -15.60 -3.44 4.92
CA GLU A 73 -16.67 -4.19 5.56
C GLU A 73 -18.01 -3.59 5.12
N THR A 74 -18.96 -4.45 4.74
CA THR A 74 -20.34 -4.02 4.44
C THR A 74 -21.23 -4.22 5.64
N ILE A 75 -22.20 -3.33 5.82
CA ILE A 75 -23.18 -3.42 6.91
C ILE A 75 -24.49 -3.96 6.34
N SER A 76 -25.09 -4.94 7.04
CA SER A 76 -26.46 -5.39 6.78
C SER A 76 -27.40 -4.86 7.85
N VAL A 77 -28.53 -4.27 7.44
CA VAL A 77 -29.58 -3.84 8.37
C VAL A 77 -30.29 -5.07 8.93
N VAL A 78 -30.15 -5.30 10.24
CA VAL A 78 -30.80 -6.44 10.92
C VAL A 78 -32.18 -6.06 11.44
N ASN A 79 -32.34 -4.84 11.94
CA ASN A 79 -33.60 -4.28 12.42
C ASN A 79 -33.60 -2.76 12.26
N GLU A 80 -34.78 -2.18 12.14
CA GLU A 80 -35.01 -0.75 12.18
C GLU A 80 -35.93 -0.41 13.36
N PHE A 81 -35.63 0.68 14.07
CA PHE A 81 -36.39 1.14 15.22
C PHE A 81 -36.77 2.61 15.03
N PRO A 82 -37.96 3.05 15.50
CA PRO A 82 -38.32 4.45 15.47
C PRO A 82 -37.33 5.31 16.27
N HIS A 83 -37.00 6.48 15.75
CA HIS A 83 -36.18 7.49 16.44
C HIS A 83 -36.88 8.85 16.35
N ASP A 84 -36.70 9.69 17.36
CA ASP A 84 -37.27 11.04 17.38
C ASP A 84 -36.53 11.91 16.34
N PRO A 85 -37.17 12.34 15.24
CA PRO A 85 -36.51 13.11 14.19
C PRO A 85 -36.09 14.51 14.65
N GLN A 86 -36.54 14.98 15.82
CA GLN A 86 -36.10 16.24 16.42
C GLN A 86 -34.89 16.09 17.33
N ALA A 87 -34.44 14.86 17.60
CA ALA A 87 -33.27 14.58 18.43
C ALA A 87 -31.99 14.73 17.59
N PHE A 88 -31.23 15.80 17.85
CA PHE A 88 -29.89 15.95 17.26
C PHE A 88 -28.89 15.10 18.07
N THR A 89 -28.80 13.80 17.80
CA THR A 89 -28.00 12.83 18.56
C THR A 89 -26.52 13.20 18.54
N GLN A 90 -25.88 13.24 19.72
CA GLN A 90 -24.44 13.50 19.89
C GLN A 90 -23.76 12.45 20.79
N GLY A 91 -24.54 11.64 21.50
CA GLY A 91 -24.06 10.47 22.22
C GLY A 91 -25.18 9.44 22.34
N LEU A 92 -24.85 8.17 22.16
CA LEU A 92 -25.83 7.08 22.20
C LEU A 92 -25.20 5.86 22.84
N LEU A 93 -25.89 5.27 23.82
CA LEU A 93 -25.46 4.03 24.46
C LEU A 93 -26.64 3.10 24.75
N TYR A 94 -26.38 1.79 24.66
CA TYR A 94 -27.32 0.75 25.03
C TYR A 94 -27.02 0.26 26.45
N ALA A 95 -28.02 0.31 27.33
CA ALA A 95 -27.87 -0.06 28.74
C ALA A 95 -28.43 -1.45 29.08
N GLY A 96 -28.85 -2.23 28.08
CA GLY A 96 -29.56 -3.50 28.27
C GLY A 96 -31.08 -3.31 28.39
N ASN A 97 -31.81 -4.43 28.35
CA ASN A 97 -33.27 -4.48 28.52
C ASN A 97 -34.03 -3.47 27.63
N ASP A 98 -33.68 -3.41 26.34
CA ASP A 98 -34.30 -2.50 25.37
C ASP A 98 -34.29 -1.02 25.81
N THR A 99 -33.32 -0.62 26.63
CA THR A 99 -33.13 0.75 27.11
C THR A 99 -31.91 1.38 26.45
N LEU A 100 -32.14 2.55 25.84
CA LEU A 100 -31.10 3.45 25.34
C LEU A 100 -30.96 4.64 26.28
N PHE A 101 -29.74 5.17 26.38
CA PHE A 101 -29.51 6.54 26.82
C PHE A 101 -28.91 7.35 25.68
N GLU A 102 -29.39 8.57 25.54
CA GLU A 102 -29.06 9.45 24.44
C GLU A 102 -28.73 10.85 24.95
N SER A 103 -27.69 11.45 24.41
CA SER A 103 -27.42 12.88 24.52
C SER A 103 -27.80 13.55 23.20
N THR A 104 -28.53 14.65 23.31
CA THR A 104 -28.87 15.50 22.18
C THR A 104 -28.19 16.85 22.28
N GLY A 105 -27.76 17.38 21.14
CA GLY A 105 -27.19 18.72 21.00
C GLY A 105 -28.23 19.79 20.69
N LEU A 106 -27.73 20.91 20.13
CA LEU A 106 -28.41 22.18 19.87
C LEU A 106 -28.64 23.03 21.11
N TYR A 107 -28.23 24.30 21.05
CA TYR A 107 -28.54 25.30 22.08
C TYR A 107 -30.05 25.36 22.32
N LYS A 108 -30.45 25.55 23.59
CA LYS A 108 -31.85 25.55 24.06
C LYS A 108 -32.60 24.21 23.97
N LYS A 109 -32.04 23.21 23.30
CA LYS A 109 -32.68 21.90 23.06
C LYS A 109 -31.87 20.71 23.58
N SER A 110 -30.63 20.94 24.01
CA SER A 110 -29.74 19.89 24.49
C SER A 110 -30.32 19.17 25.71
N SER A 111 -30.19 17.84 25.73
CA SER A 111 -30.77 17.00 26.79
C SER A 111 -30.06 15.66 26.92
N VAL A 112 -30.17 15.04 28.10
CA VAL A 112 -29.91 13.60 28.30
C VAL A 112 -31.25 12.89 28.42
N ARG A 113 -31.40 11.77 27.71
CA ARG A 113 -32.67 11.04 27.57
C ARG A 113 -32.49 9.58 27.93
N LYS A 114 -33.51 8.98 28.52
CA LYS A 114 -33.73 7.53 28.58
C LYS A 114 -34.80 7.19 27.55
N VAL A 115 -34.51 6.29 26.63
CA VAL A 115 -35.36 5.99 25.47
C VAL A 115 -35.63 4.49 25.39
N ALA A 116 -36.89 4.11 25.15
CA ALA A 116 -37.28 2.72 24.92
C ALA A 116 -36.95 2.32 23.46
N LEU A 117 -35.99 1.42 23.28
CA LEU A 117 -35.42 1.02 21.98
C LEU A 117 -36.51 0.66 20.95
N ARG A 118 -37.47 -0.19 21.33
CA ARG A 118 -38.48 -0.70 20.39
C ARG A 118 -39.42 0.36 19.82
N THR A 119 -39.62 1.46 20.54
CA THR A 119 -40.65 2.45 20.21
C THR A 119 -40.10 3.84 19.92
N GLY A 120 -38.84 4.11 20.26
CA GLY A 120 -38.25 5.45 20.23
C GLY A 120 -38.82 6.41 21.29
N LYS A 121 -39.68 5.93 22.19
CA LYS A 121 -40.34 6.78 23.19
C LYS A 121 -39.33 7.23 24.25
N VAL A 122 -39.27 8.54 24.49
CA VAL A 122 -38.53 9.13 25.61
C VAL A 122 -39.28 8.83 26.91
N GLU A 123 -38.67 8.04 27.78
CA GLU A 123 -39.22 7.67 29.09
C GLU A 123 -38.87 8.70 30.18
N LYS A 124 -37.66 9.26 30.09
CA LYS A 124 -37.17 10.33 30.98
C LYS A 124 -36.25 11.26 30.20
N LEU A 125 -36.23 12.52 30.59
CA LEU A 125 -35.38 13.55 30.00
C LEU A 125 -34.87 14.50 31.08
N GLN A 126 -33.59 14.84 31.00
CA GLN A 126 -32.98 15.94 31.74
C GLN A 126 -32.46 16.97 30.73
N LYS A 127 -33.08 18.15 30.72
CA LYS A 127 -32.66 19.26 29.85
C LYS A 127 -31.35 19.86 30.37
N LEU A 128 -30.47 20.27 29.45
CA LEU A 128 -29.32 21.11 29.76
C LEU A 128 -29.75 22.58 29.85
N ASP A 129 -28.87 23.41 30.40
CA ASP A 129 -29.04 24.85 30.32
C ASP A 129 -29.08 25.32 28.86
N ASP A 130 -29.85 26.36 28.57
CA ASP A 130 -30.08 26.85 27.23
C ASP A 130 -28.81 27.36 26.53
N SER A 131 -27.81 27.78 27.32
CA SER A 131 -26.50 28.23 26.85
C SER A 131 -25.53 27.10 26.49
N LEU A 132 -25.89 25.85 26.76
CA LEU A 132 -25.02 24.69 26.57
C LEU A 132 -25.46 23.85 25.38
N PHE A 133 -24.45 23.26 24.74
CA PHE A 133 -24.65 22.29 23.67
C PHE A 133 -24.12 20.94 24.13
N GLY A 134 -25.01 19.94 24.27
CA GLY A 134 -24.68 18.60 24.73
C GLY A 134 -23.96 17.77 23.67
N GLU A 135 -22.98 16.98 24.08
CA GLU A 135 -22.14 16.16 23.19
C GLU A 135 -22.12 14.68 23.60
N GLY A 136 -20.97 14.00 23.55
CA GLY A 136 -20.82 12.60 23.90
C GLY A 136 -21.36 12.27 25.29
N LEU A 137 -21.88 11.04 25.41
CA LEU A 137 -22.47 10.48 26.63
C LEU A 137 -21.95 9.05 26.81
N THR A 138 -21.50 8.71 28.02
CA THR A 138 -21.10 7.35 28.36
C THR A 138 -21.62 6.93 29.73
N LEU A 139 -21.61 5.63 29.98
CA LEU A 139 -21.98 5.02 31.26
C LEU A 139 -20.72 4.52 31.97
N LEU A 140 -20.43 5.06 33.15
CA LEU A 140 -19.30 4.64 33.98
C LEU A 140 -19.76 4.51 35.43
N SER A 141 -19.49 3.35 36.05
CA SER A 141 -19.79 3.10 37.47
C SER A 141 -21.23 3.47 37.86
N ASN A 142 -22.20 3.08 37.03
CA ASN A 142 -23.63 3.36 37.21
C ASN A 142 -23.99 4.86 37.22
N ARG A 143 -23.19 5.70 36.55
CA ARG A 143 -23.46 7.11 36.31
C ARG A 143 -23.29 7.44 34.83
N LEU A 144 -24.14 8.33 34.35
CA LEU A 144 -23.99 8.88 33.01
C LEU A 144 -23.06 10.08 33.06
N ILE A 145 -22.11 10.13 32.14
CA ILE A 145 -21.12 11.20 32.02
C ILE A 145 -21.28 11.82 30.65
N GLN A 146 -21.58 13.12 30.61
CA GLN A 146 -21.80 13.89 29.39
C GLN A 146 -20.79 15.03 29.28
N VAL A 147 -20.31 15.30 28.08
CA VAL A 147 -19.48 16.47 27.74
C VAL A 147 -20.30 17.51 26.98
N THR A 148 -19.77 18.72 26.84
CA THR A 148 -20.41 19.83 26.11
C THR A 148 -19.51 20.43 25.03
N TRP A 149 -20.11 21.01 23.99
CA TRP A 149 -19.35 21.59 22.89
C TRP A 149 -18.84 23.00 23.22
N MET A 150 -17.56 23.29 22.96
CA MET A 150 -16.89 24.59 23.19
C MET A 150 -16.84 25.09 24.64
N GLN A 151 -17.49 24.41 25.59
CA GLN A 151 -17.31 24.65 27.00
C GLN A 151 -16.39 23.57 27.59
N THR A 152 -15.68 23.93 28.65
CA THR A 152 -14.80 23.02 29.39
C THR A 152 -15.54 22.23 30.46
N ASN A 153 -16.88 22.28 30.49
CA ASN A 153 -17.69 21.70 31.55
C ASN A 153 -18.40 20.41 31.09
N GLY A 154 -18.39 19.39 31.92
CA GLY A 154 -19.18 18.17 31.75
C GLY A 154 -20.07 17.91 32.95
N PHE A 155 -21.01 16.98 32.81
CA PHE A 155 -22.01 16.66 33.82
C PHE A 155 -22.07 15.18 34.11
N ILE A 156 -22.32 14.86 35.38
CA ILE A 156 -22.55 13.51 35.88
C ILE A 156 -24.01 13.40 36.31
N TYR A 157 -24.71 12.38 35.83
CA TYR A 157 -26.11 12.14 36.13
C TYR A 157 -26.31 10.80 36.84
N ASP A 158 -27.31 10.76 37.72
CA ASP A 158 -27.80 9.51 38.28
C ASP A 158 -28.55 8.71 37.20
N LEU A 159 -28.21 7.42 37.06
CA LEU A 159 -28.76 6.56 36.01
C LEU A 159 -30.27 6.34 36.13
N LYS A 160 -30.82 6.36 37.36
CA LYS A 160 -32.23 5.98 37.60
C LYS A 160 -33.18 7.13 37.31
N ASN A 161 -32.81 8.35 37.68
CA ASN A 161 -33.69 9.52 37.60
C ASN A 161 -33.17 10.64 36.69
N LEU A 162 -31.97 10.50 36.12
CA LEU A 162 -31.28 11.52 35.30
C LEU A 162 -31.03 12.85 36.04
N SER A 163 -31.15 12.88 37.36
CA SER A 163 -30.80 14.06 38.14
C SER A 163 -29.30 14.34 38.02
N LYS A 164 -28.95 15.61 37.86
CA LYS A 164 -27.57 16.06 37.81
C LYS A 164 -26.95 15.91 39.20
N VAL A 165 -25.93 15.08 39.31
CA VAL A 165 -25.20 14.79 40.57
C VAL A 165 -24.05 15.77 40.75
N CYS A 166 -23.27 16.01 39.70
CA CYS A 166 -22.06 16.82 39.75
C CYS A 166 -21.72 17.41 38.38
N CYS A 167 -20.79 18.37 38.37
CA CYS A 167 -20.15 18.92 37.19
C CYS A 167 -18.65 18.64 37.27
N PHE A 168 -17.98 18.48 36.14
CA PHE A 168 -16.52 18.38 36.06
C PHE A 168 -15.98 19.30 34.99
N THR A 169 -14.69 19.60 35.05
CA THR A 169 -14.01 20.40 34.03
C THR A 169 -13.01 19.53 33.27
N TYR A 170 -12.89 19.73 31.97
CA TYR A 170 -11.89 19.10 31.10
C TYR A 170 -11.25 20.14 30.17
N LEU A 171 -10.11 19.78 29.59
CA LEU A 171 -9.39 20.63 28.66
C LEU A 171 -9.86 20.33 27.23
N LEU A 172 -10.05 21.40 26.44
CA LEU A 172 -10.14 21.28 24.99
C LEU A 172 -8.71 21.20 24.45
N MET A 173 -8.41 20.20 23.62
CA MET A 173 -7.13 20.05 22.92
C MET A 173 -7.05 20.94 21.69
#